data_AF-A0AA39GWA3-F1
#
_entry.id   AF-A0AA39GWA3-F1
#
_cell.length_a   1.000
_cell.length_b   1.000
_cell.length_c   1.000
_cell.angle_alpha   90.00
_cell.angle_beta   90.00
_cell.angle_gamma   90.00
#
_symmetry.space_group_name_H-M   'P 1'
#
loop_
_entity.id
_entity.type
_entity.pdbx_description
1 polymer ?
#
loop_
_entity_poly.entity_id
_entity_poly.type
_entity_poly.pdbx_seq_one_letter_code
_entity_poly.pdbx_strand_id
1 'polypeptide(L)'
;MFRIVVPFLLLVAFAITTSSFTCGSGRFQNVVAHLFIKLDCKSKLGSFDNCCKNHDRCYDRQRGRSKCDSTFCSCLARAAKGSWACEKVDAPAFCNAVKTFGGKAYEKAGK
;
A
#
# COMPACT_ATOMS: atom_id res chain seq x y z
N MET A 1 -42.99 -27.61 -22.04
CA MET A 1 -43.36 -26.69 -20.96
C MET A 1 -42.12 -26.49 -20.08
N PHE A 2 -41.23 -25.58 -20.46
CA PHE A 2 -41.05 -24.27 -19.79
C PHE A 2 -41.11 -24.35 -18.26
N ARG A 3 -39.93 -24.24 -17.63
CA ARG A 3 -39.60 -23.37 -16.48
C ARG A 3 -38.64 -24.04 -15.49
N ILE A 4 -37.34 -24.02 -15.79
CA ILE A 4 -36.31 -23.74 -14.77
C ILE A 4 -35.21 -22.94 -15.50
N VAL A 5 -35.44 -21.64 -15.63
CA VAL A 5 -34.41 -20.67 -16.01
C VAL A 5 -34.02 -19.96 -14.72
N VAL A 6 -32.72 -19.90 -14.44
CA VAL A 6 -32.05 -19.10 -13.38
C VAL A 6 -32.16 -19.70 -11.96
N PRO A 7 -31.06 -20.24 -11.36
CA PRO A 7 -29.85 -19.44 -11.13
C PRO A 7 -28.54 -20.27 -11.18
N PHE A 8 -28.16 -20.82 -12.33
CA PHE A 8 -26.77 -21.27 -12.55
C PHE A 8 -25.85 -20.12 -13.00
N LEU A 9 -26.41 -18.92 -13.13
CA LEU A 9 -25.77 -17.67 -13.56
C LEU A 9 -25.59 -16.68 -12.40
N LEU A 10 -25.58 -17.17 -11.16
CA LEU A 10 -25.28 -16.41 -9.94
C LEU A 10 -24.25 -17.13 -9.06
N LEU A 11 -23.36 -17.93 -9.67
CA LEU A 11 -22.01 -18.00 -9.13
C LEU A 11 -21.35 -16.67 -9.50
N VAL A 12 -21.64 -15.67 -8.67
CA VAL A 12 -20.92 -14.42 -8.59
C VAL A 12 -19.46 -14.78 -8.82
N ALA A 13 -18.91 -14.24 -9.91
CA ALA A 13 -17.48 -14.18 -10.12
C ALA A 13 -16.91 -13.53 -8.87
N PHE A 14 -16.58 -14.34 -7.86
CA PHE A 14 -15.73 -13.96 -6.77
C PHE A 14 -14.35 -13.89 -7.42
N ALA A 15 -14.17 -12.85 -8.23
CA ALA A 15 -12.86 -12.38 -8.60
C ALA A 15 -12.25 -12.00 -7.25
N ILE A 16 -11.56 -12.98 -6.64
CA ILE A 16 -10.63 -12.72 -5.57
C ILE A 16 -9.60 -11.82 -6.25
N THR A 17 -9.80 -10.51 -6.15
CA THR A 17 -8.79 -9.54 -6.50
C THR A 17 -7.69 -9.73 -5.47
N THR A 18 -6.80 -10.70 -5.70
CA THR A 18 -5.55 -10.78 -4.96
C THR A 18 -4.76 -9.55 -5.39
N SER A 19 -4.99 -8.43 -4.71
CA SER A 19 -4.23 -7.22 -4.98
C SER A 19 -2.79 -7.55 -4.60
N SER A 20 -1.90 -7.63 -5.59
CA SER A 20 -0.48 -7.79 -5.33
C SER A 20 -0.02 -6.65 -4.42
N PHE A 21 0.83 -6.96 -3.45
CA PHE A 21 1.47 -5.94 -2.63
C PHE A 21 2.32 -5.03 -3.52
N THR A 22 2.08 -3.73 -3.47
CA THR A 22 2.74 -2.71 -4.28
C THR A 22 3.20 -1.57 -3.38
N CYS A 23 4.39 -1.70 -2.82
CA CYS A 23 5.09 -0.62 -2.13
C CYS A 23 6.51 -0.43 -2.66
N GLY A 24 6.99 0.81 -2.73
CA GLY A 24 8.31 1.15 -3.27
C GLY A 24 8.31 1.43 -4.78
N SER A 25 9.42 1.98 -5.28
CA SER A 25 9.53 2.49 -6.66
C SER A 25 10.09 1.47 -7.66
N GLY A 26 10.20 0.20 -7.27
CA GLY A 26 10.70 -0.89 -8.13
C GLY A 26 10.68 -2.26 -7.46
N ARG A 27 10.99 -3.31 -8.23
CA ARG A 27 10.89 -4.72 -7.78
C ARG A 27 11.67 -5.02 -6.50
N PHE A 28 12.91 -4.55 -6.41
CA PHE A 28 13.75 -4.80 -5.24
C PHE A 28 13.17 -4.17 -3.98
N GLN A 29 12.79 -2.88 -4.05
CA GLN A 29 12.18 -2.16 -2.92
C GLN A 29 10.84 -2.79 -2.51
N ASN A 30 10.07 -3.29 -3.48
CA ASN A 30 8.83 -4.00 -3.21
C ASN A 30 9.03 -5.29 -2.42
N VAL A 31 9.98 -6.13 -2.84
CA VAL A 31 10.31 -7.37 -2.12
C VAL A 31 10.77 -7.07 -0.70
N VAL A 32 11.66 -6.09 -0.53
CA VAL A 32 12.17 -5.68 0.77
C VAL A 32 11.03 -5.17 1.66
N ALA A 33 10.20 -4.25 1.16
CA ALA A 33 9.06 -3.72 1.88
C ALA A 33 8.09 -4.83 2.31
N HIS A 34 7.76 -5.73 1.40
CA HIS A 34 6.87 -6.86 1.67
C HIS A 34 7.45 -7.78 2.75
N LEU A 35 8.76 -8.05 2.71
CA LEU A 35 9.43 -8.89 3.70
C LEU A 35 9.34 -8.27 5.11
N PHE A 36 9.77 -7.02 5.28
CA PHE A 36 9.76 -6.34 6.59
C PHE A 36 8.34 -6.33 7.20
N ILE A 37 7.36 -5.84 6.44
CA ILE A 37 5.98 -5.77 6.92
C ILE A 37 5.41 -7.17 7.20
N LYS A 38 5.75 -8.18 6.39
CA LYS A 38 5.26 -9.54 6.62
C LYS A 38 5.86 -10.18 7.87
N LEU A 39 7.09 -9.83 8.25
CA LEU A 39 7.75 -10.35 9.45
C LEU A 39 7.24 -9.64 10.72
N ASP A 40 7.24 -8.31 10.73
CA ASP A 40 7.00 -7.52 11.94
C ASP A 40 5.52 -7.09 12.09
N CYS A 41 4.82 -7.03 10.95
CA CYS A 41 3.51 -6.41 10.82
C CYS A 41 2.52 -7.26 10.00
N LYS A 42 2.61 -8.59 10.08
CA LYS A 42 1.84 -9.53 9.23
C LYS A 42 0.36 -9.21 9.12
N SER A 43 -0.30 -8.89 10.25
CA SER A 43 -1.73 -8.56 10.30
C SER A 43 -2.08 -7.17 9.73
N LYS A 44 -1.07 -6.34 9.46
CA LYS A 44 -1.19 -4.96 8.94
C LYS A 44 -0.76 -4.84 7.48
N LEU A 45 -0.37 -5.95 6.83
CA LEU A 45 0.16 -5.96 5.47
C LEU A 45 -0.74 -5.20 4.48
N GLY A 46 -2.04 -5.49 4.48
CA GLY A 46 -2.99 -4.80 3.61
C GLY A 46 -3.16 -3.31 3.93
N SER A 47 -3.07 -2.92 5.21
CA SER A 47 -3.17 -1.52 5.62
C SER A 47 -1.93 -0.72 5.20
N PHE A 48 -0.74 -1.28 5.35
CA PHE A 48 0.51 -0.66 4.87
C PHE A 48 0.51 -0.55 3.34
N ASP A 49 0.12 -1.62 2.65
CA ASP A 49 0.01 -1.63 1.19
C ASP A 49 -0.95 -0.55 0.68
N ASN A 50 -2.10 -0.38 1.34
CA ASN A 50 -3.03 0.69 1.00
C ASN A 50 -2.44 2.09 1.24
N CYS A 51 -1.59 2.26 2.25
CA CYS A 51 -0.85 3.52 2.43
C CYS A 51 0.11 3.77 1.27
N CYS A 52 0.85 2.75 0.81
CA CYS A 52 1.77 2.89 -0.33
C CYS A 52 0.99 3.23 -1.62
N LYS A 53 -0.09 2.52 -1.92
CA LYS A 53 -0.96 2.81 -3.08
C LYS A 53 -1.54 4.23 -3.05
N ASN A 54 -1.89 4.75 -1.88
CA ASN A 54 -2.35 6.13 -1.72
C ASN A 54 -1.22 7.15 -1.95
N HIS A 55 0.00 6.84 -1.50
CA HIS A 55 1.18 7.68 -1.67
C HIS A 55 1.59 7.74 -3.15
N ASP A 56 1.66 6.60 -3.83
CA ASP A 56 1.94 6.53 -5.26
C ASP A 56 0.92 7.35 -6.06
N ARG A 57 -0.38 7.20 -5.80
CA ARG A 57 -1.42 8.04 -6.42
C ARG A 57 -1.25 9.53 -6.14
N CYS A 58 -0.72 9.89 -4.97
CA CYS A 58 -0.45 11.29 -4.61
C CYS A 58 0.73 11.84 -5.43
N TYR A 59 1.77 11.01 -5.63
CA TYR A 59 2.92 11.28 -6.48
C TYR A 59 2.51 11.41 -7.95
N ASP A 60 1.72 10.47 -8.48
CA ASP A 60 1.22 10.52 -9.86
C ASP A 60 0.42 11.81 -10.13
N ARG A 61 -0.35 12.26 -9.15
CA ARG A 61 -1.15 13.49 -9.22
C ARG A 61 -0.36 14.75 -8.90
N GLN A 62 0.95 14.64 -8.66
CA GLN A 62 1.87 15.75 -8.38
C GLN A 62 1.33 16.72 -7.32
N ARG A 63 0.76 16.19 -6.22
CA ARG A 63 0.11 17.00 -5.17
C ARG A 63 1.09 17.69 -4.20
N GLY A 64 2.38 17.70 -4.53
CA GLY A 64 3.47 18.19 -3.71
C GLY A 64 4.07 17.08 -2.85
N ARG A 65 5.36 16.79 -3.03
CA ARG A 65 6.09 15.72 -2.33
C ARG A 65 5.92 15.78 -0.81
N SER A 66 6.20 16.93 -0.19
CA SER A 66 6.11 17.08 1.28
C SER A 66 4.72 16.75 1.83
N LYS A 67 3.67 17.14 1.08
CA LYS A 67 2.27 16.84 1.42
C LYS A 67 1.98 15.34 1.29
N CYS A 68 2.41 14.72 0.19
CA CYS A 68 2.27 13.29 -0.03
C CYS A 68 2.99 12.47 1.04
N ASP A 69 4.26 12.79 1.34
CA ASP A 69 5.07 12.10 2.34
C ASP A 69 4.47 12.23 3.74
N SER A 70 4.02 13.44 4.12
CA SER A 70 3.37 13.64 5.42
C SER A 70 2.06 12.87 5.54
N THR A 71 1.25 12.84 4.47
CA THR A 71 -0.01 12.06 4.42
C THR A 71 0.26 10.56 4.53
N PHE A 72 1.32 10.09 3.87
CA PHE A 72 1.77 8.71 3.96
C PHE A 72 2.22 8.34 5.38
N CYS A 73 3.04 9.18 6.03
CA CYS A 73 3.46 8.98 7.41
C CYS A 73 2.25 8.89 8.37
N SER A 74 1.25 9.77 8.23
CA SER A 74 0.03 9.70 9.03
C SER A 74 -0.82 8.46 8.73
N CYS A 75 -0.78 7.95 7.49
CA CYS A 75 -1.42 6.69 7.13
C CYS A 75 -0.74 5.51 7.84
N LEU A 76 0.58 5.42 7.76
CA LEU A 76 1.36 4.36 8.40
C LEU A 76 1.19 4.35 9.92
N ALA A 77 1.20 5.52 10.57
CA ALA A 77 0.98 5.63 12.01
C ALA A 77 -0.40 5.06 12.42
N ARG A 78 -1.43 5.23 11.59
CA ARG A 78 -2.76 4.62 11.82
C ARG A 78 -2.77 3.12 11.52
N ALA A 79 -2.12 2.71 10.43
CA ALA A 79 -2.03 1.31 10.01
C ALA A 79 -1.27 0.45 11.03
N ALA A 80 -0.27 1.02 11.68
CA ALA A 80 0.58 0.35 12.66
C ALA A 80 -0.10 0.08 14.01
N LYS A 81 -1.19 0.79 14.35
CA LYS A 81 -1.81 0.74 15.68
C LYS A 81 -2.06 -0.68 16.18
N GLY A 82 -1.72 -0.92 17.45
CA GLY A 82 -1.88 -2.20 18.13
C GLY A 82 -0.72 -3.18 17.88
N SER A 83 0.42 -2.70 17.38
CA SER A 83 1.67 -3.47 17.30
C SER A 83 2.85 -2.57 17.61
N TRP A 84 3.61 -2.90 18.66
CA TRP A 84 4.77 -2.12 19.06
C TRP A 84 5.83 -2.04 17.95
N ALA A 85 6.15 -3.17 17.31
CA ALA A 85 7.12 -3.21 16.23
C ALA A 85 6.67 -2.33 15.05
N CYS A 86 5.39 -2.43 14.67
CA CYS A 86 4.86 -1.59 13.60
C CYS A 86 4.87 -0.11 13.94
N GLU A 87 4.52 0.25 15.18
CA GLU A 87 4.38 1.64 15.60
C GLU A 87 5.73 2.33 15.81
N LYS A 88 6.72 1.60 16.34
CA LYS A 88 8.00 2.17 16.77
C LYS A 88 9.14 1.92 15.80
N VAL A 89 9.01 0.93 14.91
CA VAL A 89 10.06 0.56 13.96
C VAL A 89 9.59 0.77 12.52
N ASP A 90 8.63 -0.03 12.05
CA ASP A 90 8.31 -0.07 10.61
C ASP A 90 7.65 1.21 10.09
N ALA A 91 6.60 1.70 10.74
CA ALA A 91 5.93 2.92 10.28
C ALA A 91 6.90 4.13 10.26
N PRO A 92 7.70 4.37 11.31
CA PRO A 92 8.76 5.40 11.28
C PRO A 92 9.80 5.16 10.19
N ALA A 93 10.28 3.93 10.01
CA ALA A 93 11.31 3.60 9.01
C ALA A 93 10.82 3.89 7.57
N PHE A 94 9.61 3.45 7.23
CA PHE A 94 9.02 3.70 5.91
C PHE A 94 8.72 5.19 5.70
N CYS A 95 8.20 5.88 6.72
CA CYS A 95 7.99 7.33 6.68
C CYS A 95 9.31 8.08 6.41
N ASN A 96 10.39 7.71 7.11
CA ASN A 96 11.69 8.33 6.90
C ASN A 96 12.25 8.01 5.51
N ALA A 97 12.09 6.76 5.04
CA ALA A 97 12.58 6.35 3.73
C ALA A 97 12.00 7.20 2.58
N VAL A 98 10.69 7.48 2.57
CA VAL A 98 10.11 8.34 1.51
C VAL A 98 10.55 9.79 1.64
N LYS A 99 10.69 10.30 2.87
CA LYS A 99 11.15 11.68 3.11
C LYS A 99 12.61 11.87 2.71
N THR A 100 13.47 10.87 2.92
CA THR A 100 14.89 10.96 2.55
C THR A 100 15.12 10.66 1.08
N PHE A 101 14.53 9.58 0.55
CA PHE A 101 14.89 9.03 -0.77
C PHE A 101 13.82 9.21 -1.85
N GLY A 102 12.61 9.66 -1.48
CA GLY A 102 11.45 9.71 -2.39
C GLY A 102 11.50 10.82 -3.45
N GLY A 103 12.52 11.69 -3.46
CA GLY A 103 12.61 12.83 -4.40
C GLY A 103 12.61 12.40 -5.86
N LYS A 104 13.53 11.51 -6.25
CA LYS A 104 13.60 11.02 -7.63
C LYS A 104 12.35 10.26 -8.06
N ALA A 105 11.73 9.53 -7.13
CA ALA A 105 10.47 8.82 -7.40
C ALA A 105 9.32 9.80 -7.67
N TYR A 106 9.22 10.88 -6.88
CA TYR A 106 8.24 11.94 -7.08
C TYR A 106 8.42 12.64 -8.44
N GLU A 107 9.65 13.05 -8.76
CA GLU A 107 9.96 13.69 -10.04
C GLU A 107 9.67 12.79 -11.24
N LYS A 108 9.95 11.49 -11.12
CA LYS A 108 9.68 10.51 -12.18
C LYS A 108 8.18 10.29 -12.39
N ALA A 109 7.38 10.28 -11.32
CA ALA A 109 5.93 10.07 -11.41
C ALA A 109 5.19 11.21 -12.12
N GLY A 110 5.79 12.40 -12.21
CA GLY A 110 5.20 13.57 -12.86
C GLY A 110 5.58 13.75 -14.33
N LYS A 111 6.32 12.80 -14.91
CA LYS A 111 6.73 12.79 -16.32
C LYS A 111 5.89 11.79 -17.10
#